data_AF-A0A519KNL0-F1
#
_entry.id   AF-A0A519KNL0-F1
#
_cell.length_a   1.000
_cell.length_b   1.000
_cell.length_c   1.000
_cell.angle_alpha   90.00
_cell.angle_beta   90.00
_cell.angle_gamma   90.00
#
_symmetry.space_group_name_H-M   'P 1'
#
loop_
_entity.id
_entity.type
_entity.pdbx_description
1 polymer ?
#
loop_
_entity_poly.entity_id
_entity_poly.type
_entity_poly.pdbx_seq_one_letter_code
_entity_poly.pdbx_strand_id
1 'polypeptide(L)' 'AMRRNSGRLNELTEKIARLESDSDALYDAGMKALYEQHKAGNAMAFITGAEVYDHLEKVVDRFEDVANRINGVLVEHL' A
#
# COMPACT_ATOMS: atom_id res chain seq x y z
N ALA A 1 13.60 -23.81 14.37
CA ALA A 1 12.19 -23.33 14.38
C ALA A 1 11.89 -22.36 13.22
N MET A 2 12.71 -21.31 13.00
CA MET A 2 12.54 -20.32 11.90
C MET A 2 12.45 -20.94 10.49
N ARG A 3 13.31 -21.89 10.15
CA ARG A 3 13.25 -22.66 8.88
C ARG A 3 11.92 -23.34 8.57
N ARG A 4 11.09 -23.65 9.59
CA ARG A 4 9.80 -24.32 9.39
C ARG A 4 8.70 -23.34 8.98
N ASN A 5 8.85 -22.06 9.34
CA ASN A 5 7.85 -21.02 9.08
C ASN A 5 8.24 -20.08 7.93
N SER A 6 9.49 -20.16 7.44
CA SER A 6 10.03 -19.27 6.39
C SER A 6 9.16 -19.27 5.13
N GLY A 7 8.73 -20.43 4.65
CA GLY A 7 7.88 -20.53 3.47
C GLY A 7 6.54 -19.80 3.63
N ARG A 8 5.90 -19.92 4.81
CA ARG A 8 4.63 -19.24 5.10
C ARG A 8 4.81 -17.73 5.25
N LEU A 9 5.94 -17.29 5.82
CA LEU A 9 6.27 -15.86 5.94
C LEU A 9 6.50 -15.24 4.57
N ASN A 10 7.26 -15.89 3.69
CA ASN A 10 7.47 -15.42 2.31
C ASN A 10 6.14 -15.30 1.56
N GLU A 11 5.26 -16.29 1.66
CA GLU A 11 3.95 -16.25 1.01
C GLU A 11 3.09 -15.06 1.50
N LEU A 12 3.14 -14.75 2.79
CA LEU A 12 2.43 -13.59 3.36
C LEU A 12 3.03 -12.27 2.89
N THR A 13 4.37 -12.15 2.88
CA THR A 13 5.05 -10.95 2.37
C THR A 13 4.71 -10.70 0.90
N GLU A 14 4.71 -11.73 0.06
CA GLU A 14 4.28 -11.59 -1.34
C GLU A 14 2.81 -11.18 -1.48
N LYS A 15 1.92 -11.66 -0.61
CA LYS A 15 0.51 -11.22 -0.60
C LYS A 15 0.39 -9.75 -0.23
N ILE A 16 1.20 -9.26 0.71
CA ILE A 16 1.22 -7.85 1.09
C ILE A 16 1.73 -6.99 -0.07
N ALA A 17 2.82 -7.39 -0.73
CA ALA A 17 3.34 -6.68 -1.91
C ALA A 17 2.32 -6.63 -3.06
N ARG A 18 1.55 -7.70 -3.29
CA ARG A 18 0.46 -7.67 -4.28
C ARG A 18 -0.65 -6.70 -3.89
N LEU A 19 -1.00 -6.63 -2.60
CA LEU A 19 -2.03 -5.72 -2.11
C LEU A 19 -1.60 -4.25 -2.18
N GLU A 20 -0.32 -3.96 -1.98
CA GLU A 20 0.26 -2.63 -2.19
C GLU A 20 0.16 -2.22 -3.66
N SER A 21 0.61 -3.07 -4.58
CA SER A 21 0.47 -2.79 -6.02
C SER A 21 -0.98 -2.59 -6.48
N ASP A 22 -1.93 -3.36 -5.93
CA ASP A 22 -3.35 -3.17 -6.19
C ASP A 22 -3.85 -1.83 -5.61
N SER A 23 -3.33 -1.41 -4.45
CA SER A 23 -3.67 -0.14 -3.80
C SER A 23 -3.16 1.06 -4.60
N ASP A 24 -1.94 1.00 -5.14
CA ASP A 24 -1.38 2.04 -6.01
C ASP A 24 -2.24 2.26 -7.26
N ALA A 25 -2.66 1.16 -7.89
CA ALA A 25 -3.53 1.24 -9.06
C ALA A 25 -4.89 1.89 -8.72
N LEU A 26 -5.42 1.61 -7.52
CA LEU A 26 -6.65 2.25 -7.03
C LEU A 26 -6.43 3.73 -6.70
N TYR A 27 -5.28 4.10 -6.13
CA TYR A 27 -4.91 5.49 -5.87
C TYR A 27 -4.88 6.30 -7.17
N ASP A 28 -4.17 5.81 -8.20
CA ASP A 28 -4.07 6.48 -9.50
C ASP A 28 -5.43 6.65 -10.17
N ALA A 29 -6.23 5.58 -10.19
CA ALA A 29 -7.58 5.60 -10.75
C ALA A 29 -8.49 6.56 -9.97
N GLY A 30 -8.41 6.54 -8.64
CA GLY A 30 -9.18 7.39 -7.74
C GLY A 30 -8.83 8.86 -7.89
N MET A 31 -7.55 9.20 -7.94
CA MET A 31 -7.07 10.57 -8.11
C MET A 31 -7.50 11.15 -9.46
N LYS A 32 -7.40 10.36 -10.53
CA LYS A 32 -7.90 10.75 -11.85
C LYS A 32 -9.40 11.01 -11.83
N ALA A 33 -10.19 10.11 -11.25
CA ALA A 33 -11.64 10.28 -11.16
C ALA A 33 -12.01 11.53 -10.34
N LEU A 34 -11.32 11.74 -9.22
CA LEU A 34 -11.53 12.89 -8.34
C LEU A 34 -11.21 14.22 -9.05
N TYR A 35 -10.09 14.27 -9.80
CA TYR A 35 -9.75 15.43 -10.60
C TYR A 35 -10.82 15.70 -11.67
N GLU A 36 -11.21 14.69 -12.44
CA GLU A 36 -12.23 14.83 -13.49
C GLU A 36 -13.57 15.36 -12.94
N GLN A 37 -13.93 14.95 -11.73
CA GLN A 37 -15.15 15.41 -11.04
C GLN A 37 -15.07 16.88 -10.60
N HIS A 38 -13.89 17.37 -10.20
CA HIS A 38 -13.72 18.70 -9.58
C HIS A 38 -12.94 19.71 -10.43
N LYS A 39 -12.47 19.34 -11.64
CA LYS A 39 -11.68 20.23 -12.50
C LYS A 39 -12.38 21.53 -12.92
N ALA A 40 -13.71 21.56 -12.89
CA ALA A 40 -14.51 22.74 -13.23
C ALA A 40 -14.84 23.64 -12.01
N GLY A 41 -14.45 23.26 -10.80
CA GLY A 41 -14.71 24.02 -9.57
C GLY A 41 -14.79 23.15 -8.30
N ASN A 42 -14.95 23.80 -7.14
CA ASN A 42 -14.96 23.14 -5.82
C ASN A 42 -13.60 22.49 -5.46
N ALA A 43 -12.53 23.29 -5.51
CA ALA A 43 -11.16 22.87 -5.20
C ALA A 43 -11.02 22.27 -3.78
N MET A 44 -11.77 22.77 -2.79
CA MET A 44 -11.72 22.23 -1.44
C MET A 44 -12.18 20.77 -1.36
N ALA A 45 -13.21 20.38 -2.13
CA ALA A 45 -13.63 18.98 -2.20
C ALA A 45 -12.57 18.08 -2.84
N PHE A 46 -11.88 18.56 -3.89
CA PHE A 46 -10.74 17.87 -4.46
C PHE A 46 -9.62 17.70 -3.43
N ILE A 47 -9.21 18.76 -2.73
CA ILE A 47 -8.14 18.72 -1.73
C ILE A 47 -8.49 17.71 -0.62
N THR A 48 -9.69 17.79 -0.05
CA THR A 48 -10.12 16.84 0.99
C THR A 48 -10.14 15.40 0.48
N GLY A 49 -10.64 15.15 -0.73
CA GLY A 49 -10.62 13.81 -1.31
C GLY A 49 -9.20 13.28 -1.57
N ALA A 50 -8.31 14.14 -2.07
CA ALA A 50 -6.92 13.79 -2.36
C ALA A 50 -6.16 13.41 -1.08
N GLU A 51 -6.36 14.17 0.01
CA GLU A 51 -5.79 13.85 1.33
C GLU A 51 -6.31 12.52 1.89
N VAL A 52 -7.55 12.11 1.58
CA VAL A 52 -8.02 10.78 1.98
C VAL A 52 -7.29 9.69 1.21
N TYR A 53 -7.11 9.84 -0.11
CA TYR A 53 -6.36 8.87 -0.92
C TYR A 53 -4.89 8.75 -0.46
N ASP A 54 -4.22 9.88 -0.21
CA ASP A 54 -2.83 9.92 0.28
C ASP A 54 -2.69 9.24 1.66
N HIS A 55 -3.65 9.45 2.57
CA HIS A 55 -3.64 8.74 3.85
C HIS A 55 -3.84 7.22 3.70
N LEU A 56 -4.68 6.79 2.76
CA LEU A 56 -4.92 5.37 2.52
C LEU A 56 -3.69 4.67 1.92
N GLU A 57 -3.06 5.28 0.92
CA GLU A 57 -1.78 4.84 0.33
C GLU A 57 -0.72 4.66 1.43
N LYS A 58 -0.49 5.69 2.24
CA LYS A 58 0.48 5.65 3.36
C LYS A 58 0.20 4.54 4.36
N VAL A 59 -1.05 4.15 4.58
CA VAL A 59 -1.38 3.03 5.49
C VAL A 59 -0.98 1.70 4.86
N VAL A 60 -1.18 1.54 3.55
CA VAL A 60 -0.83 0.32 2.83
C VAL A 60 0.69 0.15 2.73
N ASP A 61 1.44 1.21 2.39
CA ASP A 61 2.91 1.21 2.40
C ASP A 61 3.48 0.73 3.73
N ARG A 62 2.86 1.14 4.85
CA ARG A 62 3.34 0.77 6.19
C ARG A 62 3.16 -0.71 6.48
N PHE A 63 2.17 -1.38 5.88
CA PHE A 63 2.07 -2.83 5.96
C PHE A 63 3.20 -3.49 5.17
N GLU A 64 3.56 -2.93 4.01
CA GLU A 64 4.68 -3.40 3.21
C GLU A 64 6.02 -3.24 3.93
N ASP A 65 6.28 -2.07 4.54
CA ASP A 65 7.45 -1.79 5.39
C ASP A 65 7.65 -2.86 6.47
N VAL A 66 6.57 -3.21 7.18
CA VAL A 66 6.59 -4.24 8.23
C VAL A 66 6.89 -5.61 7.63
N ALA A 67 6.28 -5.96 6.49
CA ALA A 67 6.52 -7.22 5.80
C ALA A 67 7.99 -7.35 5.34
N ASN A 68 8.54 -6.28 4.78
CA ASN A 68 9.93 -6.19 4.35
C ASN A 68 10.89 -6.30 5.54
N ARG A 69 10.57 -5.67 6.68
CA ARG A 69 11.37 -5.79 7.90
C ARG A 69 11.40 -7.22 8.45
N ILE A 70 10.25 -7.90 8.46
CA ILE A 70 10.16 -9.31 8.87
C ILE A 70 11.00 -10.19 7.95
N ASN A 71 10.93 -9.97 6.63
CA ASN A 71 11.72 -10.71 5.66
C ASN A 71 13.22 -10.49 5.85
N GLY A 72 13.65 -9.26 6.13
CA GLY A 72 15.06 -8.95 6.44
C GLY A 72 15.59 -9.75 7.64
N VAL A 73 14.85 -9.76 8.75
CA VAL A 73 15.21 -10.55 9.94
C VAL A 73 15.28 -12.05 9.62
N LEU A 74 14.36 -12.54 8.79
CA LEU A 74 14.34 -13.94 8.37
C LEU A 74 15.60 -14.31 7.58
N VAL A 75 16.00 -13.48 6.61
CA VAL A 75 17.21 -13.70 5.79
C VAL A 75 18.48 -13.68 6.64
N GLU A 76 18.55 -12.80 7.66
CA GLU A 76 19.71 -12.74 8.57
C GLU A 76 19.87 -13.98 9.46
N HIS A 77 18.79 -14.71 9.74
CA HIS A 77 18.75 -15.83 10.69
C HIS A 77 18.53 -17.21 10.04
N LEU A 78 18.54 -17.30 8.71
CA LEU A 78 18.42 -18.53 7.93
C LEU A 78 19.76 -19.01 7.36
#